data_AF-A0A1W2GFN0-F1
#
_entry.id   AF-A0A1W2GFN0-F1
#
_cell.length_a   1.000
_cell.length_b   1.000
_cell.length_c   1.000
_cell.angle_alpha   90.00
_cell.angle_beta   90.00
_cell.angle_gamma   90.00
#
_symmetry.space_group_name_H-M   'P 1'
#
loop_
_entity.id
_entity.type
_entity.pdbx_description
1 polymer ?
#
loop_
_entity_poly.entity_id
_entity_poly.type
_entity_poly.pdbx_seq_one_letter_code
_entity_poly.pdbx_strand_id
1 'polypeptide(L)'
;MELVTPGIGLIIWQTVVFLAVFGILAAFVWRPITDALRTRESFIQDSLDAAENAKKKIEELKQDNEYLLEEARVERDKMIKDATEIANKIKEDAKDETSKITAKMIEDAKSVINTEKNAALADVKNLVAELSLDIAEKVLKNSLADKKAQETLVKDLIKDIKVN
;
A
#
# COMPACT_ATOMS: atom_id res chain seq x y z
N MET A 1 56.90 90.52 -45.98
CA MET A 1 56.11 89.34 -45.53
C MET A 1 55.73 89.51 -44.06
N GLU A 2 54.99 90.57 -43.72
CA GLU A 2 54.55 90.85 -42.32
C GLU A 2 53.18 90.25 -41.99
N LEU A 3 52.59 89.44 -42.88
CA LEU A 3 51.25 88.87 -42.69
C LEU A 3 51.22 87.50 -41.97
N VAL A 4 52.35 86.99 -41.46
CA VAL A 4 52.43 85.59 -40.96
C VAL A 4 53.01 85.47 -39.55
N THR A 5 53.39 86.58 -38.89
CA THR A 5 53.74 86.53 -37.45
C THR A 5 52.63 87.18 -36.65
N PRO A 6 51.81 86.41 -35.92
CA PRO A 6 50.78 86.99 -35.06
C PRO A 6 51.47 87.88 -34.03
N GLY A 7 50.99 89.12 -33.85
CA GLY A 7 51.50 90.02 -32.83
C GLY A 7 51.44 89.36 -31.46
N ILE A 8 52.44 89.60 -30.60
CA ILE A 8 52.60 88.96 -29.28
C ILE A 8 51.31 89.03 -28.43
N GLY A 9 50.52 90.11 -28.57
CA GLY A 9 49.22 90.25 -27.90
C GLY A 9 48.16 89.22 -28.32
N LEU A 10 48.12 88.81 -29.60
CA LEU A 10 47.21 87.77 -30.08
C LEU A 10 47.54 86.41 -29.49
N ILE A 11 48.84 86.08 -29.39
CA ILE A 11 49.30 84.82 -28.78
C ILE A 11 48.89 84.75 -27.31
N ILE A 12 49.08 85.85 -26.54
CA ILE A 12 48.69 85.90 -25.13
C ILE A 12 47.19 85.66 -24.96
N TRP A 13 46.35 86.37 -25.73
CA TRP A 13 44.90 86.21 -25.61
C TRP A 13 44.44 84.81 -26.06
N GLN A 14 45.06 84.24 -27.11
CA GLN A 14 44.79 82.89 -27.55
C GLN A 14 45.18 81.84 -26.49
N THR A 15 46.30 82.02 -25.78
CA THR A 15 46.68 81.16 -24.67
C THR A 15 45.70 81.27 -23.49
N VAL A 16 45.26 82.49 -23.15
CA VAL A 16 44.26 82.69 -22.08
C VAL A 16 42.93 82.03 -22.43
N VAL A 17 42.44 82.20 -23.66
CA VAL A 17 41.21 81.55 -24.14
C VAL A 17 41.38 80.03 -24.19
N PHE A 18 42.53 79.52 -24.64
CA PHE A 18 42.82 78.09 -24.64
C PHE A 18 42.81 77.52 -23.22
N LEU A 19 43.47 78.15 -22.26
CA LEU A 19 43.49 77.71 -20.87
C LEU A 19 42.10 77.79 -20.22
N ALA A 20 41.31 78.82 -20.53
CA ALA A 20 39.94 78.93 -20.06
C ALA A 20 39.07 77.78 -20.60
N VAL A 21 39.12 77.50 -21.91
CA VAL A 21 38.39 76.39 -22.53
C VAL A 21 38.90 75.04 -22.04
N PHE A 22 40.21 74.87 -21.91
CA PHE A 22 40.81 73.65 -21.37
C PHE A 22 40.39 73.40 -19.93
N GLY A 23 40.35 74.42 -19.08
CA GLY A 23 39.86 74.31 -17.70
C GLY A 23 38.38 73.90 -17.64
N ILE A 24 37.54 74.48 -18.51
CA ILE A 24 36.12 74.11 -18.61
C ILE A 24 35.98 72.65 -19.09
N LEU A 25 36.69 72.25 -20.14
CA LEU A 25 36.64 70.88 -20.66
C LEU A 25 37.20 69.87 -19.66
N ALA A 26 38.32 70.17 -19.01
CA ALA A 26 38.91 69.30 -18.00
C ALA A 26 37.95 69.11 -16.81
N ALA A 27 37.25 70.15 -16.36
CA ALA A 27 36.30 70.05 -15.26
C ALA A 27 34.98 69.37 -15.66
N PHE A 28 34.43 69.68 -16.84
CA PHE A 28 33.11 69.20 -17.27
C PHE A 28 33.12 67.87 -17.99
N VAL A 29 34.18 67.52 -18.74
CA VAL A 29 34.23 66.30 -19.57
C VAL A 29 34.83 65.12 -18.80
N TRP A 30 35.74 65.37 -17.85
CA TRP A 30 36.40 64.30 -17.10
C TRP A 30 35.42 63.51 -16.22
N ARG A 31 34.49 64.21 -15.57
CA ARG A 31 33.44 63.60 -14.74
C ARG A 31 32.55 62.61 -15.52
N PRO A 32 31.84 62.99 -16.59
CA PRO A 32 30.96 62.07 -17.32
C PRO A 32 31.70 60.89 -17.97
N ILE A 33 32.95 61.07 -18.41
CA ILE A 33 33.75 59.95 -18.96
C ILE A 33 34.09 58.93 -17.87
N THR A 34 34.56 59.40 -16.71
CA THR A 34 34.91 58.50 -15.60
C THR A 34 33.68 57.81 -15.01
N ASP A 35 32.55 58.51 -14.92
CA ASP A 35 31.28 57.94 -14.48
C ASP A 35 30.75 56.89 -15.46
N ALA A 36 30.86 57.12 -16.77
CA ALA A 36 30.48 56.14 -17.80
C ALA A 36 31.35 54.87 -17.74
N LEU A 37 32.67 55.03 -17.50
CA LEU A 37 33.58 53.90 -17.33
C LEU A 37 33.27 53.11 -16.06
N ARG A 38 33.04 53.78 -14.93
CA ARG A 38 32.65 53.14 -13.66
C ARG A 38 31.32 52.39 -13.79
N THR A 39 30.33 52.99 -14.45
CA THR A 39 29.04 52.34 -14.71
C THR A 39 29.20 51.08 -15.55
N ARG A 40 30.08 51.11 -16.55
CA ARG A 40 30.38 49.93 -17.37
C ARG A 40 31.10 48.86 -16.57
N GLU A 41 32.08 49.25 -15.76
CA GLU A 41 32.82 48.34 -14.89
C GLU A 41 31.89 47.66 -13.88
N SER A 42 31.04 48.43 -13.19
CA SER A 42 30.07 47.87 -12.25
C SER A 42 29.07 46.95 -12.94
N PHE A 43 28.55 47.34 -14.10
CA PHE A 43 27.63 46.49 -14.87
C PHE A 43 28.27 45.15 -15.28
N ILE A 44 29.54 45.16 -15.68
CA ILE A 44 30.26 43.93 -16.04
C ILE A 44 30.47 43.07 -14.80
N GLN A 45 30.89 43.67 -13.67
CA GLN A 45 31.09 42.96 -12.42
C GLN A 45 29.78 42.32 -11.93
N ASP A 46 28.70 43.10 -11.87
CA ASP A 46 27.37 42.62 -11.47
C ASP A 46 26.89 41.48 -12.38
N SER A 47 27.15 41.58 -13.69
CA SER A 47 26.77 40.54 -14.66
C SER A 47 27.58 39.25 -14.48
N LEU A 48 28.87 39.37 -14.14
CA LEU A 48 29.74 38.22 -13.85
C LEU A 48 29.33 37.56 -12.54
N ASP A 49 29.10 38.34 -11.49
CA ASP A 49 28.66 37.86 -10.18
C ASP A 49 27.28 37.18 -10.28
N ALA A 50 26.35 37.74 -11.06
CA ALA A 50 25.06 37.12 -11.34
C ALA A 50 25.23 35.77 -12.07
N ALA A 51 26.12 35.69 -13.05
CA ALA A 51 26.39 34.46 -13.79
C ALA A 51 27.03 33.38 -12.90
N GLU A 52 27.96 33.76 -12.01
CA GLU A 52 28.58 32.85 -11.04
C GLU A 52 27.56 32.34 -10.02
N ASN A 53 26.74 33.23 -9.46
CA ASN A 53 25.67 32.85 -8.54
C ASN A 53 24.64 31.94 -9.21
N ALA A 54 24.28 32.20 -10.47
CA ALA A 54 23.39 31.32 -11.24
C ALA A 54 23.99 29.93 -11.43
N LYS A 55 25.28 29.83 -11.78
CA LYS A 55 25.97 28.53 -11.89
C LYS A 55 26.00 27.79 -10.56
N LYS A 56 26.35 28.46 -9.47
CA LYS A 56 26.33 27.87 -8.14
C LYS A 56 24.94 27.37 -7.77
N LYS A 57 23.90 28.15 -8.05
CA LYS A 57 22.53 27.75 -7.77
C LYS A 57 22.08 26.54 -8.59
N ILE A 58 22.49 26.45 -9.85
CA ILE A 58 22.22 25.28 -10.68
C ILE A 58 22.90 24.03 -10.11
N GLU A 59 24.14 24.15 -9.66
CA GLU A 59 24.87 23.04 -9.05
C GLU A 59 24.21 22.58 -7.73
N GLU A 60 23.82 23.51 -6.87
CA GLU A 60 23.03 23.22 -5.65
C GLU A 60 21.71 22.52 -5.99
N LEU A 61 20.93 23.05 -6.94
CA LEU A 61 19.65 22.46 -7.35
C LEU A 61 19.81 21.05 -7.95
N LYS A 62 20.94 20.80 -8.62
CA LYS A 62 21.26 19.48 -9.17
C LYS A 62 21.58 18.50 -8.06
N GLN A 63 22.38 18.90 -7.08
CA GLN A 63 22.69 18.08 -5.90
C GLN A 63 21.43 17.78 -5.08
N ASP A 64 20.58 18.78 -4.87
CA ASP A 64 19.29 18.61 -4.19
C ASP A 64 18.38 17.65 -4.95
N ASN A 65 18.33 17.74 -6.28
CA ASN A 65 17.56 16.79 -7.11
C ASN A 65 18.10 15.37 -7.02
N GLU A 66 19.42 15.20 -7.10
CA GLU A 66 20.05 13.88 -6.99
C GLU A 66 19.77 13.27 -5.61
N TYR A 67 19.84 14.07 -4.54
CA TYR A 67 19.48 13.66 -3.19
C TYR A 67 18.00 13.25 -3.08
N LEU A 68 17.08 14.09 -3.56
CA LEU A 68 15.64 13.80 -3.55
C LEU A 68 15.28 12.56 -4.35
N LEU A 69 15.94 12.33 -5.50
CA LEU A 69 15.75 11.14 -6.32
C LEU A 69 16.21 9.87 -5.58
N GLU A 70 17.31 9.94 -4.85
CA GLU A 70 17.79 8.80 -4.06
C GLU A 70 16.89 8.53 -2.87
N GLU A 71 16.47 9.59 -2.15
CA GLU A 71 15.51 9.47 -1.05
C GLU A 71 14.19 8.84 -1.52
N ALA A 72 13.65 9.30 -2.65
CA ALA A 72 12.44 8.74 -3.26
C ALA A 72 12.60 7.26 -3.66
N ARG A 73 13.80 6.84 -4.10
CA ARG A 73 14.09 5.42 -4.40
C ARG A 73 14.11 4.57 -3.14
N VAL A 74 14.77 5.07 -2.09
CA VAL A 74 14.82 4.38 -0.79
C VAL A 74 13.42 4.25 -0.19
N GLU A 75 12.61 5.31 -0.23
CA GLU A 75 11.23 5.28 0.26
C GLU A 75 10.36 4.33 -0.56
N ARG A 76 10.48 4.35 -1.90
CA ARG A 76 9.80 3.40 -2.78
C ARG A 76 10.18 1.95 -2.43
N ASP A 77 11.46 1.65 -2.26
CA ASP A 77 11.91 0.29 -1.97
C ASP A 77 11.43 -0.19 -0.61
N LYS A 78 11.41 0.72 0.38
CA LYS A 78 10.79 0.45 1.68
C LYS A 78 9.29 0.16 1.51
N MET A 79 8.56 0.99 0.77
CA MET A 79 7.13 0.80 0.53
C MET A 79 6.83 -0.53 -0.15
N ILE A 80 7.61 -0.92 -1.16
CA ILE A 80 7.45 -2.21 -1.85
C ILE A 80 7.74 -3.38 -0.91
N LYS A 81 8.79 -3.27 -0.08
CA LYS A 81 9.13 -4.30 0.91
C LYS A 81 8.01 -4.46 1.94
N ASP A 82 7.54 -3.36 2.52
CA ASP A 82 6.45 -3.36 3.50
C ASP A 82 5.16 -3.93 2.90
N ALA A 83 4.82 -3.54 1.66
CA ALA A 83 3.66 -4.09 0.95
C ALA A 83 3.80 -5.61 0.71
N THR A 84 4.99 -6.08 0.36
CA THR A 84 5.26 -7.51 0.17
C THR A 84 5.14 -8.29 1.48
N GLU A 85 5.65 -7.74 2.57
CA GLU A 85 5.55 -8.33 3.90
C GLU A 85 4.09 -8.43 4.36
N ILE A 86 3.32 -7.34 4.22
CA ILE A 86 1.89 -7.32 4.52
C ILE A 86 1.14 -8.33 3.64
N ALA A 87 1.42 -8.40 2.34
CA ALA A 87 0.77 -9.35 1.44
C ALA A 87 1.06 -10.80 1.83
N ASN A 88 2.29 -11.12 2.24
CA ASN A 88 2.65 -12.45 2.71
C ASN A 88 1.95 -12.78 4.04
N LYS A 89 1.89 -11.82 4.96
CA LYS A 89 1.18 -11.98 6.23
C LYS A 89 -0.31 -12.24 6.02
N ILE A 90 -0.97 -11.49 5.14
CA ILE A 90 -2.39 -11.70 4.80
C ILE A 90 -2.61 -13.12 4.24
N LYS A 91 -1.71 -13.61 3.38
CA LYS A 91 -1.81 -14.97 2.85
C LYS A 91 -1.64 -16.03 3.93
N GLU A 92 -0.72 -15.82 4.86
CA GLU A 92 -0.48 -16.73 5.98
C GLU A 92 -1.67 -16.75 6.95
N ASP A 93 -2.14 -15.57 7.36
CA ASP A 93 -3.31 -15.41 8.23
C ASP A 93 -4.55 -16.06 7.60
N ALA A 94 -4.81 -15.80 6.32
CA ALA A 94 -5.94 -16.40 5.59
C ALA A 94 -5.81 -17.93 5.51
N LYS A 95 -4.60 -18.46 5.35
CA LYS A 95 -4.35 -19.91 5.32
C LYS A 95 -4.62 -20.54 6.68
N ASP A 96 -4.13 -19.94 7.77
CA ASP A 96 -4.36 -20.42 9.14
C ASP A 96 -5.85 -20.37 9.51
N GLU A 97 -6.53 -19.26 9.19
CA GLU A 97 -7.97 -19.12 9.40
C GLU A 97 -8.76 -20.17 8.60
N THR A 98 -8.41 -20.36 7.33
CA THR A 98 -9.04 -21.39 6.48
C THR A 98 -8.82 -22.79 7.04
N SER A 99 -7.61 -23.10 7.52
CA SER A 99 -7.31 -24.39 8.16
C SER A 99 -8.17 -24.62 9.41
N LYS A 100 -8.35 -23.60 10.25
CA LYS A 100 -9.23 -23.66 11.44
C LYS A 100 -10.68 -23.89 11.08
N ILE A 101 -11.20 -23.12 10.11
CA ILE A 101 -12.59 -23.27 9.62
C ILE A 101 -12.79 -24.67 9.03
N THR A 102 -11.84 -25.14 8.23
CA THR A 102 -11.91 -26.47 7.60
C THR A 102 -11.89 -27.58 8.64
N ALA A 103 -11.01 -27.50 9.64
CA ALA A 103 -10.96 -28.47 10.72
C ALA A 103 -12.29 -28.55 11.48
N LYS A 104 -12.87 -27.39 11.82
CA LYS A 104 -14.18 -27.31 12.46
C LYS A 104 -15.30 -27.89 11.59
N MET A 105 -15.32 -27.55 10.29
CA MET A 105 -16.29 -28.09 9.34
C MET A 105 -16.22 -29.62 9.24
N ILE A 106 -15.01 -30.19 9.26
CA ILE A 106 -14.83 -31.66 9.25
C ILE A 106 -15.32 -32.28 10.56
N GLU A 107 -15.06 -31.65 11.70
CA GLU A 107 -15.55 -32.10 13.01
C GLU A 107 -17.08 -32.09 13.06
N ASP A 108 -17.71 -30.99 12.64
CA ASP A 108 -19.16 -30.85 12.56
C ASP A 108 -19.77 -31.91 11.62
N ALA A 109 -19.17 -32.12 10.45
CA ALA A 109 -19.61 -33.14 9.50
C ALA A 109 -19.52 -34.56 10.09
N LYS A 110 -18.45 -34.87 10.82
CA LYS A 110 -18.31 -36.16 11.52
C LYS A 110 -19.36 -36.32 12.61
N SER A 111 -19.67 -35.26 13.34
CA SER A 111 -20.74 -35.27 14.35
C SER A 111 -22.08 -35.59 13.72
N VAL A 112 -22.45 -34.89 12.64
CA VAL A 112 -23.68 -35.14 11.88
C VAL A 112 -23.74 -36.59 11.38
N ILE A 113 -22.66 -37.10 10.77
CA ILE A 113 -22.59 -38.48 10.28
C ILE A 113 -22.82 -39.49 11.41
N ASN A 114 -22.26 -39.26 12.60
CA ASN A 114 -22.46 -40.15 13.74
C ASN A 114 -23.91 -40.12 14.23
N THR A 115 -24.53 -38.95 14.28
CA THR A 115 -25.95 -38.80 14.64
C THR A 115 -26.85 -39.54 13.64
N GLU A 116 -26.65 -39.33 12.35
CA GLU A 116 -27.39 -40.01 11.28
C GLU A 116 -27.19 -41.53 11.31
N LYS A 117 -25.96 -42.00 11.55
CA LYS A 117 -25.68 -43.42 11.71
C LYS A 117 -26.44 -44.03 12.90
N ASN A 118 -26.51 -43.32 14.02
CA ASN A 118 -27.25 -43.78 15.19
C ASN A 118 -28.76 -43.81 14.94
N ALA A 119 -29.30 -42.82 14.21
CA ALA A 119 -30.70 -42.80 13.78
C ALA A 119 -31.00 -44.00 12.86
N ALA A 120 -30.19 -44.22 11.82
CA ALA A 120 -30.35 -45.36 10.92
C ALA A 120 -30.25 -46.71 11.65
N LEU A 121 -29.35 -46.85 12.64
CA LEU A 121 -29.27 -48.06 13.47
C LEU A 121 -30.52 -48.25 14.34
N ALA A 122 -31.13 -47.17 14.84
CA ALA A 122 -32.38 -47.25 15.58
C ALA A 122 -33.53 -47.71 14.66
N ASP A 123 -33.61 -47.17 13.45
CA ASP A 123 -34.61 -47.55 12.45
C ASP A 123 -34.47 -49.04 12.06
N VAL A 124 -33.23 -49.52 11.85
CA VAL A 124 -32.97 -50.94 11.59
C VAL A 124 -33.42 -51.82 12.76
N LYS A 125 -33.14 -51.41 14.01
CA LYS A 125 -33.59 -52.16 15.19
C LYS A 125 -35.12 -52.25 15.27
N ASN A 126 -35.81 -51.15 14.97
CA ASN A 126 -37.27 -51.12 14.95
C ASN A 126 -37.82 -52.07 13.87
N LEU A 127 -37.25 -52.03 12.66
CA LEU A 127 -37.63 -52.92 11.56
C LEU A 127 -37.42 -54.40 11.91
N VAL A 128 -36.30 -54.72 12.57
CA VAL A 128 -36.01 -56.09 13.02
C VAL A 128 -36.99 -56.53 14.11
N ALA A 129 -37.35 -55.65 15.04
CA ALA A 129 -38.33 -55.94 16.08
C ALA A 129 -39.72 -56.23 15.49
N GLU A 130 -40.16 -55.41 14.53
CA GLU A 130 -41.42 -55.60 13.80
C GLU A 130 -41.43 -56.92 13.02
N LEU A 131 -40.37 -57.20 12.25
CA LEU A 131 -40.23 -58.47 11.53
C LEU A 131 -40.21 -59.68 12.48
N SER A 132 -39.56 -59.55 13.64
CA SER A 132 -39.53 -60.62 14.65
C SER A 132 -40.90 -60.87 15.24
N LEU A 133 -41.69 -59.83 15.48
CA LEU A 133 -43.07 -59.94 15.96
C LEU A 133 -43.96 -60.60 14.91
N ASP A 134 -43.84 -60.21 13.64
CA ASP A 134 -44.57 -60.81 12.51
C ASP A 134 -44.27 -62.31 12.36
N ILE A 135 -42.99 -62.69 12.49
CA ILE A 135 -42.57 -64.11 12.45
C ILE A 135 -43.14 -64.84 13.67
N ALA A 136 -43.04 -64.28 14.87
CA ALA A 136 -43.58 -64.88 16.08
C ALA A 136 -45.10 -65.08 15.97
N GLU A 137 -45.84 -64.10 15.44
CA GLU A 137 -47.28 -64.22 15.22
C GLU A 137 -47.63 -65.33 14.22
N LYS A 138 -46.90 -65.42 13.10
CA LYS A 138 -47.09 -66.50 12.11
C LYS A 138 -46.78 -67.88 12.68
N VAL A 139 -45.68 -68.02 13.42
CA VAL A 139 -45.30 -69.28 14.07
C VAL A 139 -46.32 -69.66 15.14
N LEU A 140 -46.78 -68.71 15.95
CA LEU A 140 -47.80 -68.95 16.97
C LEU A 140 -49.14 -69.38 16.35
N LYS A 141 -49.60 -68.70 15.28
CA LYS A 141 -50.80 -69.10 14.52
C LYS A 141 -50.69 -70.52 13.98
N ASN A 142 -49.53 -70.88 13.41
CA ASN A 142 -49.30 -72.24 12.91
C ASN A 142 -49.23 -73.28 14.05
N SER A 143 -48.57 -72.96 15.17
CA SER A 143 -48.46 -73.86 16.32
C SER A 143 -49.78 -74.07 17.07
N LEU A 144 -50.67 -73.07 17.04
CA LEU A 144 -52.01 -73.13 17.63
C LEU A 144 -53.08 -73.54 16.61
N ALA A 145 -52.71 -74.03 15.43
CA ALA A 145 -53.68 -74.47 14.43
C ALA A 145 -54.48 -75.73 14.85
N ASP A 146 -53.95 -76.53 15.77
CA ASP A 146 -54.62 -77.72 16.33
C ASP A 146 -55.41 -77.37 17.61
N LYS A 147 -56.66 -77.83 17.69
CA LYS A 147 -57.56 -77.66 18.84
C LYS A 147 -56.94 -78.19 20.14
N LYS A 148 -56.14 -79.25 20.06
CA LYS A 148 -55.48 -79.87 21.23
C LYS A 148 -54.38 -78.97 21.81
N ALA A 149 -53.66 -78.23 20.96
CA ALA A 149 -52.65 -77.26 21.39
C ALA A 149 -53.29 -76.03 22.06
N GLN A 150 -54.42 -75.55 21.54
CA GLN A 150 -55.20 -74.47 22.15
C GLN A 150 -55.75 -74.84 23.53
N GLU A 151 -56.32 -76.05 23.68
CA GLU A 151 -56.82 -76.55 24.97
C GLU A 151 -55.71 -76.69 26.02
N THR A 152 -54.49 -77.05 25.60
CA THR A 152 -53.31 -77.15 26.49
C THR A 152 -52.87 -75.77 26.97
N LEU A 153 -52.80 -74.78 26.07
CA LEU A 153 -52.47 -73.39 26.43
C LEU A 153 -53.46 -72.81 27.45
N VAL A 154 -54.77 -73.06 27.26
CA VAL A 154 -55.82 -72.60 28.21
C VAL A 154 -55.65 -73.26 29.57
N LYS A 155 -55.33 -74.55 29.62
CA LYS A 155 -55.05 -75.25 30.89
C LYS A 155 -53.84 -74.68 31.61
N ASP A 156 -52.76 -74.38 30.89
CA ASP A 156 -51.53 -73.81 31.47
C ASP A 156 -51.76 -72.37 31.98
N LEU A 157 -52.48 -71.53 31.23
CA LEU A 157 -52.86 -70.18 31.70
C LEU A 157 -53.74 -70.22 32.95
N ILE A 158 -54.71 -71.14 33.03
CA ILE A 158 -55.54 -71.33 34.23
C ILE A 158 -54.70 -71.84 35.42
N LYS A 159 -53.64 -72.60 35.15
CA LYS A 159 -52.73 -73.11 36.17
C LYS A 159 -51.84 -71.99 36.73
N ASP A 160 -51.29 -71.12 35.89
CA ASP A 160 -50.47 -69.97 36.34
C ASP A 160 -51.31 -68.94 37.13
N ILE A 161 -52.56 -68.71 36.73
CA ILE A 161 -53.49 -67.83 37.48
C ILE A 161 -53.86 -68.42 38.84
N LYS A 162 -53.84 -69.75 39.00
CA LYS A 162 -54.10 -70.43 40.28
C LYS A 162 -52.90 -70.48 41.22
N VAL A 163 -51.71 -70.06 40.77
CA VAL A 163 -50.45 -70.16 41.54
C VAL A 163 -50.01 -68.79 42.10
N ASN A 164 -50.78 -67.73 41.84
CA ASN A 164 -50.79 -66.48 42.64
C ASN A 164 -52.10 -66.36 43.42
#